data_AF-A0AAU8IUG9-F1
#
_entry.id   AF-A0AAU8IUG9-F1
#
_cell.length_a   1.000
_cell.length_b   1.000
_cell.length_c   1.000
_cell.angle_alpha   90.00
_cell.angle_beta   90.00
_cell.angle_gamma   90.00
#
_symmetry.space_group_name_H-M   'P 1'
#
loop_
_entity.id
_entity.type
_entity.pdbx_description
1 polymer ?
#
loop_
_entity_poly.entity_id
_entity_poly.type
_entity_poly.pdbx_seq_one_letter_code
_entity_poly.pdbx_strand_id
1 'polypeptide(L)'
;MARYGAARAWVVSAMVLGASTAGVPAHAAADDSADAADTGHAAVVWPVTATPHMTAAALGSGDDARAVFDSDELAGLFADGGRLREVVEAGRGREVSWVLDPDLVLAARAMARGYRVADSAESTNPQNSTQGTGQSAAREWLADLKSAVRGRDVWLLPYADTDLASLAHHPSGDTDDLTEVVGNLAEDAKKDVDSLLGTGTRTGLGWPADGALDTRITGVAGKLGLTWMLASGQGLTPAGADPVTLGDGADAITALPYDADVTTALARIKDEDKDTSPSPGASPSGTPSPTSPGATPSPSPSGSGASGSPSASPSASASEKPDTPDPKTVDRVTALLKANTRPVVVPPRELSGTAANALAAAIDSGTDDGWLEPEGIRTADNDPVTGQAGASSGYPSRLRASELTSAQLQAVAGDLDGLATLSKVLADPKVTTASVHAAMARALSTAWRALDDADQETFQRRTTSFLDTSVDSLRMVPKSTVTVTSGDATIPVTVDNGLQQPVAGLELRVTSSDAERLRINDGTLAVEAAGSASHTNQLSVTAKANGKAQLTARLYTTSDGRPWGEPMTFEVDVASVSTGAITVVGAGVALIVLAAAVRMRNVRRRRAREQPPAGPHTPDGQD
;
A
#
# COMPACT_ATOMS: atom_id res chain seq x y z
N MET A 1 -35.07 21.31 35.84
CA MET A 1 -35.29 22.74 35.55
C MET A 1 -34.70 22.99 34.16
N ALA A 2 -35.51 22.84 33.11
CA ALA A 2 -36.19 23.92 32.37
C ALA A 2 -35.22 24.64 31.41
N ARG A 3 -35.48 24.88 30.12
CA ARG A 3 -36.49 24.48 29.11
C ARG A 3 -36.21 25.35 27.85
N TYR A 4 -36.44 24.83 26.63
CA TYR A 4 -36.54 25.51 25.32
C TYR A 4 -35.26 26.19 24.75
N GLY A 5 -34.92 26.18 23.47
CA GLY A 5 -35.61 25.81 22.21
C GLY A 5 -35.35 26.90 21.16
N ALA A 6 -34.88 26.56 19.95
CA ALA A 6 -35.07 27.37 18.74
C ALA A 6 -34.68 26.59 17.46
N ALA A 7 -35.70 26.09 16.77
CA ALA A 7 -35.66 25.75 15.35
C ALA A 7 -35.93 27.01 14.51
N ARG A 8 -35.15 27.27 13.46
CA ARG A 8 -35.46 28.21 12.35
C ARG A 8 -34.75 27.71 11.09
N ALA A 9 -35.44 27.07 10.15
CA ALA A 9 -36.28 27.64 9.09
C ALA A 9 -35.47 28.01 7.84
N TRP A 10 -35.41 27.08 6.88
CA TRP A 10 -35.03 27.35 5.50
C TRP A 10 -36.17 28.11 4.81
N VAL A 11 -35.87 29.32 4.32
CA VAL A 11 -36.74 30.03 3.38
C VAL A 11 -36.39 29.52 1.99
N VAL A 12 -37.23 28.64 1.46
CA VAL A 12 -37.27 28.32 0.03
C VAL A 12 -38.14 29.38 -0.63
N SER A 13 -37.52 30.33 -1.33
CA SER A 13 -38.23 31.16 -2.29
C SER A 13 -38.36 30.39 -3.60
N ALA A 14 -39.52 29.76 -3.77
CA ALA A 14 -40.03 29.38 -5.08
C ALA A 14 -40.51 30.66 -5.79
N MET A 15 -39.94 30.96 -6.96
CA MET A 15 -40.57 31.84 -7.93
C MET A 15 -40.82 31.05 -9.20
N VAL A 16 -42.02 30.47 -9.24
CA VAL A 16 -42.69 30.00 -10.45
C VAL A 16 -43.27 31.24 -11.13
N LEU A 17 -42.85 31.50 -12.37
CA LEU A 17 -43.64 32.27 -13.32
C LEU A 17 -43.66 31.49 -14.64
N GLY A 18 -44.83 30.92 -14.92
CA GLY A 18 -45.18 30.43 -16.23
C GLY A 18 -45.82 31.54 -17.09
N ALA A 19 -45.80 31.27 -18.40
CA ALA A 19 -46.56 31.89 -19.48
C ALA A 19 -46.01 33.20 -20.09
N SER A 20 -45.41 33.06 -21.28
CA SER A 20 -46.03 33.60 -22.51
C SER A 20 -45.33 33.06 -23.76
N THR A 21 -46.07 32.28 -24.54
CA THR A 21 -45.81 31.95 -25.94
C THR A 21 -45.84 33.22 -26.80
N ALA A 22 -44.75 33.57 -27.47
CA ALA A 22 -44.73 34.50 -28.59
C ALA A 22 -43.52 34.22 -29.49
N GLY A 23 -43.76 34.17 -30.80
CA GLY A 23 -42.92 33.53 -31.80
C GLY A 23 -41.50 34.07 -31.96
N VAL A 24 -40.57 33.13 -32.17
CA VAL A 24 -39.33 33.38 -32.91
C VAL A 24 -39.59 32.90 -34.34
N PRO A 25 -39.39 33.73 -35.38
CA PRO A 25 -39.63 33.31 -36.75
C PRO A 25 -38.57 32.29 -37.16
N ALA A 26 -39.03 31.09 -37.51
CA ALA A 26 -38.26 30.14 -38.31
C ALA A 26 -37.97 30.80 -39.66
N HIS A 27 -36.73 31.20 -39.89
CA HIS A 27 -36.26 31.49 -41.24
C HIS A 27 -35.89 30.15 -41.86
N ALA A 28 -36.81 29.64 -42.69
CA ALA A 28 -36.53 28.57 -43.62
C ALA A 28 -35.51 29.06 -44.64
N ALA A 29 -34.25 28.69 -44.46
CA ALA A 29 -33.31 28.56 -45.56
C ALA A 29 -33.35 27.09 -45.99
N ALA A 30 -34.19 26.81 -46.98
CA ALA A 30 -33.95 25.69 -47.85
C ALA A 30 -32.78 26.09 -48.74
N ASP A 31 -31.60 25.53 -48.47
CA ASP A 31 -30.58 25.35 -49.50
C ASP A 31 -30.01 23.94 -49.31
N ASP A 32 -30.31 23.10 -50.31
CA ASP A 32 -29.70 21.79 -50.50
C ASP A 32 -28.24 22.03 -50.91
N SER A 33 -27.35 22.08 -49.92
CA SER A 33 -25.94 21.77 -50.10
C SER A 33 -25.53 20.85 -48.96
N ALA A 34 -25.28 19.59 -49.30
CA ALA A 34 -24.52 18.67 -48.47
C ALA A 34 -23.12 19.25 -48.28
N ASP A 35 -22.97 20.17 -47.33
CA ASP A 35 -21.68 20.54 -46.78
C ASP A 35 -21.11 19.25 -46.18
N ALA A 36 -19.92 18.88 -46.63
CA ALA A 36 -19.11 17.87 -45.95
C ALA A 36 -19.02 18.31 -44.49
N ALA A 37 -19.64 17.56 -43.58
CA ALA A 37 -19.52 17.81 -42.16
C ALA A 37 -18.02 17.82 -41.85
N ASP A 38 -17.51 18.94 -41.37
CA ASP A 38 -16.12 19.05 -40.91
C ASP A 38 -15.95 18.02 -39.78
N THR A 39 -15.19 16.96 -40.04
CA THR A 39 -14.99 15.89 -39.06
C THR A 39 -14.34 16.49 -37.82
N GLY A 40 -14.99 16.38 -36.66
CA GLY A 40 -14.44 16.90 -35.42
C GLY A 40 -13.26 16.04 -34.96
N HIS A 41 -12.08 16.64 -34.79
CA HIS A 41 -10.91 15.96 -34.21
C HIS A 41 -10.88 16.17 -32.70
N ALA A 42 -10.72 15.10 -31.92
CA ALA A 42 -10.59 15.22 -30.47
C ALA A 42 -9.69 14.16 -29.84
N ALA A 43 -8.80 14.60 -28.95
CA ALA A 43 -8.11 13.71 -28.04
C ALA A 43 -9.03 13.35 -26.87
N VAL A 44 -9.47 12.09 -26.83
CA VAL A 44 -10.27 11.58 -25.72
C VAL A 44 -9.34 10.99 -24.66
N VAL A 45 -9.24 11.66 -23.52
CA VAL A 45 -8.53 11.14 -22.34
C VAL A 45 -9.31 9.97 -21.75
N TRP A 46 -8.62 8.87 -21.44
CA TRP A 46 -9.20 7.69 -20.82
C TRP A 46 -8.55 7.41 -19.46
N PRO A 47 -9.10 7.96 -18.36
CA PRO A 47 -8.47 7.89 -17.06
C PRO A 47 -8.64 6.51 -16.41
N VAL A 48 -7.54 5.94 -15.92
CA VAL A 48 -7.50 4.73 -15.11
C VAL A 48 -6.78 5.06 -13.81
N THR A 49 -7.57 5.55 -12.86
CA THR A 49 -7.10 6.01 -11.54
C THR A 49 -8.01 5.46 -10.44
N ALA A 50 -7.50 5.40 -9.21
CA ALA A 50 -8.26 5.02 -8.02
C ALA A 50 -7.62 5.63 -6.77
N THR A 51 -8.36 5.65 -5.67
CA THR A 51 -7.81 6.00 -4.36
C THR A 51 -6.71 5.02 -3.96
N PRO A 52 -5.56 5.49 -3.45
CA PRO A 52 -4.51 4.59 -3.02
C PRO A 52 -4.87 3.75 -1.78
N HIS A 53 -4.49 2.48 -1.79
CA HIS A 53 -4.73 1.54 -0.68
C HIS A 53 -3.45 0.84 -0.18
N MET A 54 -2.34 0.92 -0.93
CA MET A 54 -1.12 0.21 -0.60
C MET A 54 -0.27 1.00 0.42
N THR A 55 0.05 0.38 1.56
CA THR A 55 0.81 1.03 2.64
C THR A 55 2.34 0.92 2.42
N ALA A 56 3.12 1.52 3.33
CA ALA A 56 4.59 1.35 3.35
C ALA A 56 5.04 -0.06 3.81
N ALA A 57 4.15 -0.82 4.45
CA ALA A 57 4.47 -2.08 5.10
C ALA A 57 4.47 -3.27 4.13
N ALA A 58 5.37 -4.22 4.37
CA ALA A 58 5.41 -5.50 3.67
C ALA A 58 5.67 -6.65 4.66
N LEU A 59 4.98 -7.78 4.47
CA LEU A 59 5.19 -9.00 5.20
C LEU A 59 6.22 -9.88 4.48
N GLY A 60 7.38 -10.08 5.10
CA GLY A 60 8.49 -10.86 4.54
C GLY A 60 9.57 -9.94 3.96
N SER A 61 10.52 -10.52 3.23
CA SER A 61 11.65 -9.80 2.65
C SER A 61 12.05 -10.37 1.30
N GLY A 62 12.72 -9.56 0.48
CA GLY A 62 13.18 -9.99 -0.85
C GLY A 62 12.01 -10.34 -1.77
N ASP A 63 12.18 -11.38 -2.58
CA ASP A 63 11.21 -11.77 -3.61
C ASP A 63 9.88 -12.31 -3.04
N ASP A 64 9.89 -12.80 -1.79
CA ASP A 64 8.72 -13.33 -1.10
C ASP A 64 7.94 -12.25 -0.32
N ALA A 65 8.42 -11.00 -0.32
CA ALA A 65 7.76 -9.90 0.37
C ALA A 65 6.36 -9.63 -0.21
N ARG A 66 5.36 -9.57 0.68
CA ARG A 66 3.96 -9.29 0.33
C ARG A 66 3.57 -7.92 0.85
N ALA A 67 3.21 -7.02 -0.05
CA ALA A 67 2.74 -5.69 0.33
C ALA A 67 1.49 -5.77 1.23
N VAL A 68 1.37 -4.84 2.17
CA VAL A 68 0.21 -4.69 3.05
C VAL A 68 -0.65 -3.53 2.54
N PHE A 69 -1.94 -3.79 2.38
CA PHE A 69 -2.97 -2.83 1.99
C PHE A 69 -3.81 -2.44 3.21
N ASP A 70 -4.39 -1.24 3.19
CA ASP A 70 -5.26 -0.77 4.26
C ASP A 70 -6.68 -1.35 4.20
N SER A 71 -7.14 -1.71 3.00
CA SER A 71 -8.43 -2.33 2.72
C SER A 71 -8.32 -3.34 1.58
N ASP A 72 -9.40 -4.11 1.36
CA ASP A 72 -9.53 -5.02 0.21
C ASP A 72 -10.43 -4.45 -0.91
N GLU A 73 -10.76 -3.16 -0.86
CA GLU A 73 -11.74 -2.52 -1.76
C GLU A 73 -11.31 -2.56 -3.23
N LEU A 74 -10.02 -2.42 -3.49
CA LEU A 74 -9.46 -2.48 -4.84
C LEU A 74 -9.72 -3.85 -5.51
N ALA A 75 -9.89 -4.93 -4.73
CA ALA A 75 -10.26 -6.24 -5.25
C ALA A 75 -11.64 -6.21 -5.93
N GLY A 76 -12.61 -5.50 -5.34
CA GLY A 76 -13.94 -5.31 -5.90
C GLY A 76 -13.93 -4.48 -7.18
N LEU A 77 -13.04 -3.48 -7.26
CA LEU A 77 -12.91 -2.65 -8.47
C LEU A 77 -12.34 -3.42 -9.68
N PHE A 78 -11.49 -4.44 -9.43
CA PHE A 78 -10.91 -5.31 -10.46
C PHE A 78 -11.78 -6.52 -10.84
N ALA A 79 -12.70 -6.92 -9.96
CA ALA A 79 -13.58 -8.05 -10.18
C ALA A 79 -14.54 -7.82 -11.37
N ASP A 80 -15.22 -8.87 -11.81
CA ASP A 80 -16.22 -8.77 -12.86
C ASP A 80 -17.34 -7.81 -12.45
N GLY A 81 -17.68 -6.85 -13.33
CA GLY A 81 -18.61 -5.76 -13.02
C GLY A 81 -18.05 -4.69 -12.07
N GLY A 82 -16.77 -4.77 -11.71
CA GLY A 82 -16.07 -3.73 -10.97
C GLY A 82 -15.77 -2.53 -11.86
N ARG A 83 -15.82 -1.31 -11.29
CA ARG A 83 -15.61 -0.05 -12.02
C ARG A 83 -14.37 -0.06 -12.92
N LEU A 84 -13.22 -0.49 -12.39
CA LEU A 84 -11.96 -0.49 -13.15
C LEU A 84 -11.90 -1.58 -14.21
N ARG A 85 -12.62 -2.70 -14.02
CA ARG A 85 -12.81 -3.70 -15.07
C ARG A 85 -13.60 -3.11 -16.23
N GLU A 86 -14.75 -2.51 -15.94
CA GLU A 86 -15.61 -1.91 -16.96
C GLU A 86 -14.92 -0.75 -17.71
N VAL A 87 -14.18 0.11 -17.01
CA VAL A 87 -13.41 1.20 -17.64
C VAL A 87 -12.36 0.65 -18.62
N VAL A 88 -11.64 -0.41 -18.25
CA VAL A 88 -10.61 -1.01 -19.13
C VAL A 88 -11.26 -1.71 -20.33
N GLU A 89 -12.37 -2.42 -20.12
CA GLU A 89 -13.10 -3.09 -21.19
C GLU A 89 -13.71 -2.09 -22.18
N ALA A 90 -14.35 -1.03 -21.67
CA ALA A 90 -14.94 0.03 -22.48
C ALA A 90 -13.91 0.80 -23.30
N GLY A 91 -12.68 0.98 -22.81
CA GLY A 91 -11.61 1.62 -23.59
C GLY A 91 -10.97 0.69 -24.64
N ARG A 92 -11.09 -0.63 -24.49
CA ARG A 92 -10.37 -1.60 -25.31
C ARG A 92 -10.80 -1.52 -26.78
N GLY A 93 -9.81 -1.47 -27.67
CA GLY A 93 -10.03 -1.45 -29.12
C GLY A 93 -10.23 -0.05 -29.71
N ARG A 94 -10.41 0.98 -28.88
CA ARG A 94 -10.67 2.36 -29.31
C ARG A 94 -9.39 3.20 -29.38
N GLU A 95 -9.43 4.24 -30.19
CA GLU A 95 -8.35 5.22 -30.32
C GLU A 95 -8.49 6.31 -29.26
N VAL A 96 -8.24 5.93 -28.01
CA VAL A 96 -8.24 6.85 -26.86
C VAL A 96 -6.83 7.04 -26.32
N SER A 97 -6.61 8.16 -25.62
CA SER A 97 -5.37 8.44 -24.91
C SER A 97 -5.48 7.94 -23.47
N TRP A 98 -4.90 6.77 -23.19
CA TRP A 98 -4.91 6.17 -21.86
C TRP A 98 -4.09 7.02 -20.89
N VAL A 99 -4.69 7.44 -19.78
CA VAL A 99 -4.02 8.19 -18.72
C VAL A 99 -4.06 7.33 -17.47
N LEU A 100 -2.93 6.74 -17.13
CA LEU A 100 -2.80 5.76 -16.05
C LEU A 100 -2.14 6.43 -14.84
N ASP A 101 -2.66 6.11 -13.65
CA ASP A 101 -1.90 6.32 -12.42
C ASP A 101 -0.87 5.18 -12.25
N PRO A 102 0.44 5.47 -12.16
CA PRO A 102 1.46 4.46 -11.90
C PRO A 102 1.22 3.68 -10.61
N ASP A 103 0.69 4.31 -9.55
CA ASP A 103 0.47 3.63 -8.28
C ASP A 103 -0.56 2.51 -8.43
N LEU A 104 -1.70 2.79 -9.07
CA LEU A 104 -2.73 1.80 -9.33
C LEU A 104 -2.20 0.57 -10.08
N VAL A 105 -1.37 0.78 -11.11
CA VAL A 105 -0.78 -0.32 -11.89
C VAL A 105 0.18 -1.16 -11.04
N LEU A 106 0.97 -0.53 -10.18
CA LEU A 106 1.92 -1.21 -9.29
C LEU A 106 1.20 -1.89 -8.11
N ALA A 107 0.12 -1.30 -7.60
CA ALA A 107 -0.75 -1.89 -6.59
C ALA A 107 -1.41 -3.16 -7.14
N ALA A 108 -1.94 -3.12 -8.37
CA ALA A 108 -2.47 -4.32 -9.05
C ALA A 108 -1.39 -5.40 -9.22
N ARG A 109 -0.14 -5.03 -9.54
CA ARG A 109 1.00 -5.98 -9.61
C ARG A 109 1.30 -6.61 -8.26
N ALA A 110 1.25 -5.82 -7.18
CA ALA A 110 1.43 -6.32 -5.83
C ALA A 110 0.30 -7.30 -5.46
N MET A 111 -0.96 -6.94 -5.74
CA MET A 111 -2.11 -7.81 -5.50
C MET A 111 -2.02 -9.12 -6.29
N ALA A 112 -1.66 -9.06 -7.57
CA ALA A 112 -1.49 -10.22 -8.44
C ALA A 112 -0.42 -11.22 -7.96
N ARG A 113 0.61 -10.75 -7.23
CA ARG A 113 1.64 -11.61 -6.62
C ARG A 113 1.24 -12.19 -5.26
N GLY A 114 0.15 -11.70 -4.67
CA GLY A 114 -0.24 -12.02 -3.30
C GLY A 114 0.16 -10.90 -2.35
N TYR A 115 -0.80 -10.47 -1.55
CA TYR A 115 -0.72 -9.31 -0.66
C TYR A 115 -1.44 -9.62 0.64
N ARG A 116 -1.32 -8.70 1.60
CA ARG A 116 -1.99 -8.74 2.89
C ARG A 116 -2.89 -7.52 3.04
N VAL A 117 -3.92 -7.64 3.88
CA VAL A 117 -4.79 -6.52 4.28
C VAL A 117 -4.63 -6.33 5.78
N ALA A 118 -4.37 -5.10 6.22
CA ALA A 118 -4.21 -4.78 7.63
C ALA A 118 -5.48 -5.13 8.41
N ASP A 119 -5.34 -5.75 9.60
CA ASP A 119 -6.51 -6.19 10.38
C ASP A 119 -7.33 -5.02 10.95
N SER A 120 -6.74 -3.82 11.03
CA SER A 120 -7.38 -2.59 11.50
C SER A 120 -6.65 -1.34 11.02
N ALA A 121 -7.28 -0.17 11.19
CA ALA A 121 -6.65 1.14 11.01
C ALA A 121 -5.38 1.33 11.86
N GLU A 122 -5.40 0.78 13.07
CA GLU A 122 -4.32 0.90 14.07
C GLU A 122 -3.23 -0.18 13.90
N SER A 123 -3.35 -1.08 12.93
CA SER A 123 -2.36 -2.13 12.70
C SER A 123 -1.08 -1.53 12.10
N THR A 124 -0.01 -1.47 12.89
CA THR A 124 1.30 -0.92 12.49
C THR A 124 2.33 -2.00 12.12
N ASN A 125 2.12 -3.23 12.59
CA ASN A 125 2.99 -4.38 12.32
C ASN A 125 2.45 -5.17 11.12
N PRO A 126 3.25 -5.44 10.08
CA PRO A 126 2.86 -6.27 8.93
C PRO A 126 2.29 -7.65 9.30
N GLN A 127 2.65 -8.19 10.47
CA GLN A 127 2.13 -9.46 10.98
C GLN A 127 0.66 -9.40 11.41
N ASN A 128 0.15 -8.21 11.77
CA ASN A 128 -1.24 -7.96 12.13
C ASN A 128 -2.06 -7.66 10.87
N SER A 129 -2.03 -8.62 9.95
CA SER A 129 -2.70 -8.57 8.66
C SER A 129 -3.26 -9.94 8.30
N THR A 130 -4.24 -9.94 7.41
CA THR A 130 -4.87 -11.14 6.83
C THR A 130 -4.54 -11.28 5.34
N GLN A 131 -4.77 -12.46 4.78
CA GLN A 131 -4.53 -12.70 3.34
C GLN A 131 -5.61 -11.95 2.54
N GLY A 132 -5.20 -11.08 1.62
CA GLY A 132 -6.15 -10.41 0.73
C GLY A 132 -6.84 -11.41 -0.21
N THR A 133 -7.94 -11.01 -0.86
CA THR A 133 -8.77 -11.94 -1.64
C THR A 133 -8.73 -11.72 -3.16
N GLY A 134 -8.20 -10.58 -3.62
CA GLY A 134 -8.25 -10.10 -5.00
C GLY A 134 -7.14 -10.55 -5.94
N GLN A 135 -6.34 -11.59 -5.62
CA GLN A 135 -5.18 -11.93 -6.47
C GLN A 135 -5.57 -12.34 -7.89
N SER A 136 -6.66 -13.11 -8.04
CA SER A 136 -7.14 -13.55 -9.35
C SER A 136 -7.69 -12.36 -10.15
N ALA A 137 -8.56 -11.55 -9.53
CA ALA A 137 -9.13 -10.36 -10.14
C ALA A 137 -8.03 -9.39 -10.62
N ALA A 138 -7.01 -9.14 -9.79
CA ALA A 138 -5.89 -8.27 -10.17
C ALA A 138 -5.05 -8.83 -11.33
N ARG A 139 -4.84 -10.15 -11.42
CA ARG A 139 -4.12 -10.78 -12.55
C ARG A 139 -4.88 -10.63 -13.85
N GLU A 140 -6.17 -10.89 -13.81
CA GLU A 140 -7.04 -10.78 -14.98
C GLU A 140 -7.15 -9.33 -15.44
N TRP A 141 -7.42 -8.40 -14.50
CA TRP A 141 -7.47 -6.98 -14.80
C TRP A 141 -6.15 -6.45 -15.39
N LEU A 142 -4.98 -6.86 -14.87
CA LEU A 142 -3.69 -6.50 -15.46
C LEU A 142 -3.51 -7.07 -16.87
N ALA A 143 -3.98 -8.29 -17.12
CA ALA A 143 -3.92 -8.90 -18.45
C ALA A 143 -4.80 -8.14 -19.44
N ASP A 144 -5.99 -7.71 -19.01
CA ASP A 144 -6.91 -6.91 -19.82
C ASP A 144 -6.35 -5.51 -20.08
N LEU A 145 -5.83 -4.83 -19.05
CA LEU A 145 -5.18 -3.53 -19.21
C LEU A 145 -4.02 -3.63 -20.20
N LYS A 146 -3.15 -4.63 -20.03
CA LYS A 146 -2.03 -4.90 -20.94
C LYS A 146 -2.49 -5.11 -22.39
N SER A 147 -3.60 -5.82 -22.59
CA SER A 147 -4.17 -5.98 -23.92
C SER A 147 -4.78 -4.69 -24.47
N ALA A 148 -5.42 -3.89 -23.63
CA ALA A 148 -6.14 -2.68 -24.03
C ALA A 148 -5.18 -1.56 -24.45
N VAL A 149 -4.06 -1.40 -23.75
CA VAL A 149 -3.08 -0.32 -23.99
C VAL A 149 -2.03 -0.65 -25.05
N ARG A 150 -1.99 -1.89 -25.55
CA ARG A 150 -0.96 -2.34 -26.50
C ARG A 150 -1.03 -1.54 -27.81
N GLY A 151 0.04 -0.82 -28.13
CA GLY A 151 0.12 -0.01 -29.35
C GLY A 151 -0.76 1.24 -29.32
N ARG A 152 -1.25 1.65 -28.14
CA ARG A 152 -2.07 2.85 -27.95
C ARG A 152 -1.25 4.02 -27.41
N ASP A 153 -1.86 5.20 -27.38
CA ASP A 153 -1.30 6.34 -26.66
C ASP A 153 -1.50 6.14 -25.15
N VAL A 154 -0.40 6.10 -24.39
CA VAL A 154 -0.42 5.82 -22.94
C VAL A 154 0.45 6.84 -22.23
N TRP A 155 -0.16 7.58 -21.32
CA TRP A 155 0.45 8.59 -20.47
C TRP A 155 0.38 8.16 -19.01
N LEU A 156 1.45 8.45 -18.28
CA LEU A 156 1.52 8.31 -16.84
C LEU A 156 1.33 9.68 -16.19
N LEU A 157 0.44 9.71 -15.21
CA LEU A 157 0.35 10.82 -14.26
C LEU A 157 1.55 10.79 -13.29
N PRO A 158 1.80 11.89 -12.54
CA PRO A 158 2.63 11.81 -11.34
C PRO A 158 2.19 10.65 -10.44
N TYR A 159 3.14 10.05 -9.73
CA TYR A 159 2.87 8.87 -8.89
C TYR A 159 1.70 9.13 -7.93
N ALA A 160 0.72 8.22 -7.92
CA ALA A 160 -0.51 8.31 -7.12
C ALA A 160 -1.38 9.54 -7.42
N ASP A 161 -1.33 10.09 -8.64
CA ASP A 161 -2.05 11.31 -9.06
C ASP A 161 -1.86 12.47 -8.06
N THR A 162 -0.60 12.82 -7.83
CA THR A 162 -0.17 13.81 -6.83
C THR A 162 -0.96 15.13 -6.94
N ASP A 163 -1.41 15.64 -5.80
CA ASP A 163 -2.14 16.89 -5.69
C ASP A 163 -1.24 18.13 -5.86
N LEU A 164 -1.06 18.51 -7.13
CA LEU A 164 -0.23 19.64 -7.54
C LEU A 164 -0.69 20.96 -6.91
N ALA A 165 -1.99 21.16 -6.71
CA ALA A 165 -2.53 22.41 -6.19
C ALA A 165 -2.29 22.54 -4.68
N SER A 166 -2.44 21.46 -3.92
CA SER A 166 -2.14 21.45 -2.49
C SER A 166 -0.65 21.71 -2.22
N LEU A 167 0.25 21.08 -2.98
CA LEU A 167 1.69 21.36 -2.89
C LEU A 167 2.01 22.82 -3.25
N ALA A 168 1.38 23.35 -4.31
CA ALA A 168 1.62 24.72 -4.79
C ALA A 168 1.09 25.81 -3.85
N HIS A 169 -0.03 25.58 -3.17
CA HIS A 169 -0.70 26.58 -2.34
C HIS A 169 -0.21 26.63 -0.89
N HIS A 170 0.57 25.65 -0.46
CA HIS A 170 1.14 25.57 0.89
C HIS A 170 2.69 25.59 0.89
N PRO A 171 3.35 26.56 0.25
CA PRO A 171 4.80 26.53 0.06
C PRO A 171 5.55 26.60 1.39
N SER A 172 6.40 25.60 1.63
CA SER A 172 7.36 25.47 2.71
C SER A 172 8.57 24.65 2.27
N GLY A 173 9.63 24.59 3.09
CA GLY A 173 10.75 23.65 2.86
C GLY A 173 10.24 22.20 2.78
N ASP A 174 9.30 21.85 3.66
CA ASP A 174 8.64 20.54 3.65
C ASP A 174 8.00 20.22 2.29
N THR A 175 7.28 21.16 1.66
CA THR A 175 6.68 20.91 0.34
C THR A 175 7.71 20.81 -0.79
N ASP A 176 8.86 21.46 -0.66
CA ASP A 176 9.95 21.29 -1.62
C ASP A 176 10.53 19.87 -1.53
N ASP A 177 10.77 19.37 -0.32
CA ASP A 177 11.22 17.99 -0.07
C ASP A 177 10.20 16.97 -0.57
N LEU A 178 8.90 17.21 -0.34
CA LEU A 178 7.82 16.35 -0.86
C LEU A 178 7.77 16.36 -2.40
N THR A 179 8.00 17.51 -3.03
CA THR A 179 8.06 17.61 -4.49
C THR A 179 9.24 16.79 -5.04
N GLU A 180 10.38 16.81 -4.36
CA GLU A 180 11.54 15.99 -4.70
C GLU A 180 11.25 14.49 -4.56
N VAL A 181 10.58 14.08 -3.47
CA VAL A 181 10.15 12.68 -3.28
C VAL A 181 9.29 12.20 -4.46
N VAL A 182 8.29 12.99 -4.87
CA VAL A 182 7.41 12.65 -5.99
C VAL A 182 8.19 12.60 -7.31
N GLY A 183 9.06 13.59 -7.56
CA GLY A 183 9.90 13.63 -8.75
C GLY A 183 10.82 12.41 -8.88
N ASN A 184 11.44 11.99 -7.78
CA ASN A 184 12.35 10.85 -7.73
C ASN A 184 11.65 9.50 -7.99
N LEU A 185 10.35 9.38 -7.69
CA LEU A 185 9.58 8.17 -7.98
C LEU A 185 9.23 8.00 -9.46
N ALA A 186 9.21 9.09 -10.24
CA ALA A 186 8.68 9.09 -11.60
C ALA A 186 9.45 8.16 -12.55
N GLU A 187 10.78 8.17 -12.49
CA GLU A 187 11.63 7.36 -13.39
C GLU A 187 11.49 5.85 -13.10
N ASP A 188 11.57 5.47 -11.83
CA ASP A 188 11.45 4.07 -11.40
C ASP A 188 10.04 3.53 -11.67
N ALA A 189 9.00 4.31 -11.35
CA ALA A 189 7.61 3.92 -11.62
C ALA A 189 7.36 3.76 -13.13
N LYS A 190 7.87 4.67 -13.95
CA LYS A 190 7.79 4.55 -15.42
C LYS A 190 8.42 3.25 -15.89
N LYS A 191 9.64 2.96 -15.43
CA LYS A 191 10.38 1.76 -15.82
C LYS A 191 9.62 0.49 -15.46
N ASP A 192 9.08 0.43 -14.25
CA ASP A 192 8.32 -0.74 -13.78
C ASP A 192 7.00 -0.92 -14.55
N VAL A 193 6.28 0.18 -14.83
CA VAL A 193 5.03 0.16 -15.59
C VAL A 193 5.28 -0.24 -17.05
N ASP A 194 6.30 0.32 -17.70
CA ASP A 194 6.70 -0.05 -19.07
C ASP A 194 7.04 -1.54 -19.15
N SER A 195 7.80 -2.05 -18.18
CA SER A 195 8.16 -3.46 -18.11
C SER A 195 6.93 -4.36 -17.90
N LEU A 196 5.99 -3.95 -17.06
CA LEU A 196 4.79 -4.75 -16.74
C LEU A 196 3.84 -4.81 -17.95
N LEU A 197 3.50 -3.64 -18.51
CA LEU A 197 2.57 -3.51 -19.61
C LEU A 197 3.20 -3.96 -20.94
N GLY A 198 4.53 -3.92 -21.07
CA GLY A 198 5.22 -4.24 -22.31
C GLY A 198 4.90 -3.25 -23.44
N THR A 199 4.66 -1.98 -23.06
CA THR A 199 4.44 -0.85 -23.96
C THR A 199 5.30 0.32 -23.48
N GLY A 200 5.72 1.19 -24.40
CA GLY A 200 6.41 2.43 -24.03
C GLY A 200 5.39 3.48 -23.62
N THR A 201 5.34 3.82 -22.34
CA THR A 201 4.49 4.90 -21.83
C THR A 201 5.15 6.27 -22.01
N ARG A 202 4.36 7.33 -21.87
CA ARG A 202 4.80 8.73 -21.87
C ARG A 202 4.67 9.32 -20.47
N THR A 203 5.53 10.27 -20.14
CA THR A 203 5.47 11.07 -18.91
C THR A 203 5.40 12.55 -19.26
N GLY A 204 5.26 13.41 -18.25
CA GLY A 204 5.19 14.86 -18.41
C GLY A 204 3.77 15.40 -18.55
N LEU A 205 2.74 14.59 -18.33
CA LEU A 205 1.36 15.03 -18.28
C LEU A 205 0.93 15.27 -16.82
N GLY A 206 0.53 16.50 -16.49
CA GLY A 206 -0.08 16.86 -15.23
C GLY A 206 -1.59 17.06 -15.37
N TRP A 207 -2.31 16.71 -14.31
CA TRP A 207 -3.74 16.98 -14.21
C TRP A 207 -4.00 17.62 -12.83
N PRO A 208 -4.21 18.94 -12.76
CA PRO A 208 -4.66 19.60 -11.53
C PRO A 208 -6.08 19.20 -11.14
N ALA A 209 -6.46 19.42 -9.88
CA ALA A 209 -7.84 19.24 -9.42
C ALA A 209 -8.81 20.11 -10.26
N ASP A 210 -9.83 19.47 -10.85
CA ASP A 210 -10.77 20.07 -11.84
C ASP A 210 -10.08 20.85 -12.99
N GLY A 211 -8.80 20.56 -13.27
CA GLY A 211 -8.02 21.24 -14.31
C GLY A 211 -7.82 22.73 -14.07
N ALA A 212 -8.04 23.23 -12.85
CA ALA A 212 -7.80 24.63 -12.53
C ALA A 212 -6.30 24.92 -12.41
N LEU A 213 -5.85 26.01 -13.03
CA LEU A 213 -4.44 26.40 -13.08
C LEU A 213 -4.22 27.77 -12.43
N ASP A 214 -3.01 27.94 -11.89
CA ASP A 214 -2.45 29.24 -11.56
C ASP A 214 -0.91 29.15 -11.56
N THR A 215 -0.27 30.31 -11.46
CA THR A 215 1.20 30.46 -11.50
C THR A 215 1.98 29.60 -10.52
N ARG A 216 1.43 29.26 -9.34
CA ARG A 216 2.13 28.40 -8.38
C ARG A 216 2.02 26.93 -8.77
N ILE A 217 0.85 26.51 -9.27
CA ILE A 217 0.64 25.15 -9.77
C ILE A 217 1.59 24.87 -10.93
N THR A 218 1.74 25.81 -11.87
CA THR A 218 2.71 25.68 -12.97
C THR A 218 4.16 25.66 -12.47
N GLY A 219 4.47 26.35 -11.37
CA GLY A 219 5.79 26.30 -10.75
C GLY A 219 6.14 24.92 -10.19
N VAL A 220 5.20 24.27 -9.49
CA VAL A 220 5.37 22.87 -9.03
C VAL A 220 5.44 21.92 -10.21
N ALA A 221 4.60 22.11 -11.23
CA ALA A 221 4.62 21.30 -12.45
C ALA A 221 5.99 21.32 -13.14
N GLY A 222 6.62 22.50 -13.24
CA GLY A 222 7.98 22.65 -13.77
C GLY A 222 9.03 21.90 -12.95
N LYS A 223 8.96 21.96 -11.61
CA LYS A 223 9.87 21.19 -10.71
C LYS A 223 9.74 19.67 -10.91
N LEU A 224 8.53 19.20 -11.23
CA LEU A 224 8.24 17.78 -11.51
C LEU A 224 8.53 17.37 -12.96
N GLY A 225 9.02 18.30 -13.80
CA GLY A 225 9.29 18.02 -15.22
C GLY A 225 8.02 17.77 -16.04
N LEU A 226 6.88 18.34 -15.63
CA LEU A 226 5.64 18.26 -16.39
C LEU A 226 5.65 19.30 -17.51
N THR A 227 5.30 18.86 -18.72
CA THR A 227 5.34 19.67 -19.95
C THR A 227 3.96 19.86 -20.57
N TRP A 228 2.97 19.04 -20.20
CA TRP A 228 1.57 19.18 -20.58
C TRP A 228 0.68 19.24 -19.35
N MET A 229 -0.36 20.08 -19.36
CA MET A 229 -1.32 20.22 -18.28
C MET A 229 -2.75 20.14 -18.81
N LEU A 230 -3.55 19.19 -18.34
CA LEU A 230 -5.00 19.18 -18.62
C LEU A 230 -5.68 20.33 -17.88
N ALA A 231 -6.25 21.29 -18.61
CA ALA A 231 -6.77 22.53 -18.06
C ALA A 231 -8.27 22.71 -18.36
N SER A 232 -9.11 23.01 -17.37
CA SER A 232 -10.53 23.32 -17.61
C SER A 232 -10.75 24.70 -18.26
N GLY A 233 -9.67 25.49 -18.39
CA GLY A 233 -9.68 26.90 -18.76
C GLY A 233 -9.80 27.84 -17.55
N GLN A 234 -10.06 27.31 -16.35
CA GLN A 234 -10.02 28.10 -15.11
C GLN A 234 -8.58 28.54 -14.81
N GLY A 235 -8.37 29.85 -14.72
CA GLY A 235 -7.05 30.44 -14.52
C GLY A 235 -6.14 30.36 -15.74
N LEU A 236 -6.69 30.25 -16.94
CA LEU A 236 -5.94 30.31 -18.20
C LEU A 236 -6.24 31.60 -18.96
N THR A 237 -5.22 32.23 -19.54
CA THR A 237 -5.36 33.42 -20.40
C THR A 237 -4.45 33.28 -21.62
N PRO A 238 -4.94 33.43 -22.86
CA PRO A 238 -6.34 33.68 -23.23
C PRO A 238 -7.25 32.50 -22.85
N ALA A 239 -8.53 32.79 -22.59
CA ALA A 239 -9.53 31.74 -22.49
C ALA A 239 -9.94 31.31 -23.91
N GLY A 240 -10.13 30.01 -24.12
CA GLY A 240 -10.49 29.49 -25.44
C GLY A 240 -10.34 27.98 -25.55
N ALA A 241 -10.43 27.50 -26.79
CA ALA A 241 -10.23 26.10 -27.14
C ALA A 241 -8.76 25.78 -27.47
N ASP A 242 -7.99 26.78 -27.92
CA ASP A 242 -6.62 26.58 -28.38
C ASP A 242 -5.67 26.20 -27.23
N PRO A 243 -4.75 25.25 -27.44
CA PRO A 243 -3.64 24.98 -26.52
C PRO A 243 -2.89 26.26 -26.16
N VAL A 244 -2.45 26.39 -24.91
CA VAL A 244 -1.79 27.60 -24.41
C VAL A 244 -0.42 27.26 -23.86
N THR A 245 0.63 27.82 -24.46
CA THR A 245 1.98 27.73 -23.90
C THR A 245 2.13 28.70 -22.74
N LEU A 246 2.55 28.17 -21.59
CA LEU A 246 2.75 28.87 -20.32
C LEU A 246 4.24 28.95 -20.00
N GLY A 247 4.76 30.17 -19.88
CA GLY A 247 6.19 30.41 -19.69
C GLY A 247 6.97 30.40 -21.01
N ASP A 248 8.30 30.46 -20.91
CA ASP A 248 9.21 30.59 -22.04
C ASP A 248 10.32 29.53 -22.00
N GLY A 249 10.88 29.19 -23.16
CA GLY A 249 12.09 28.36 -23.27
C GLY A 249 11.84 26.86 -23.05
N ALA A 250 12.87 26.14 -22.58
CA ALA A 250 12.83 24.69 -22.39
C ALA A 250 11.90 24.24 -21.26
N ASP A 251 11.54 25.17 -20.36
CA ASP A 251 10.69 24.92 -19.19
C ASP A 251 9.22 25.33 -19.45
N ALA A 252 8.88 25.69 -20.69
CA ALA A 252 7.53 26.06 -21.06
C ALA A 252 6.58 24.84 -20.94
N ILE A 253 5.39 25.08 -20.42
CA ILE A 253 4.36 24.07 -20.20
C ILE A 253 3.19 24.36 -21.14
N THR A 254 2.74 23.37 -21.91
CA THR A 254 1.49 23.51 -22.67
C THR A 254 0.29 23.15 -21.80
N ALA A 255 -0.60 24.10 -21.55
CA ALA A 255 -1.94 23.83 -21.05
C ALA A 255 -2.87 23.42 -22.21
N LEU A 256 -3.58 22.30 -22.03
CA LEU A 256 -4.53 21.72 -22.96
C LEU A 256 -5.95 21.97 -22.46
N PRO A 257 -6.69 22.95 -23.02
CA PRO A 257 -8.03 23.25 -22.58
C PRO A 257 -9.02 22.12 -22.87
N TYR A 258 -9.79 21.71 -21.86
CA TYR A 258 -10.91 20.78 -21.99
C TYR A 258 -12.19 21.36 -21.40
N ASP A 259 -13.33 20.87 -21.85
CA ASP A 259 -14.63 21.36 -21.40
C ASP A 259 -15.03 20.68 -20.08
N ALA A 260 -15.03 21.46 -18.99
CA ALA A 260 -15.39 20.97 -17.66
C ALA A 260 -16.87 20.60 -17.51
N ASP A 261 -17.75 21.11 -18.38
CA ASP A 261 -19.17 20.74 -18.37
C ASP A 261 -19.34 19.29 -18.84
N VAL A 262 -18.55 18.84 -19.82
CA VAL A 262 -18.50 17.44 -20.25
C VAL A 262 -18.02 16.54 -19.12
N THR A 263 -16.92 16.92 -18.45
CA THR A 263 -16.41 16.21 -17.26
C THR A 263 -17.48 16.10 -16.17
N THR A 264 -18.15 17.21 -15.87
CA THR A 264 -19.18 17.28 -14.82
C THR A 264 -20.41 16.44 -15.17
N ALA A 265 -20.82 16.44 -16.44
CA ALA A 265 -21.94 15.65 -16.90
C ALA A 265 -21.65 14.15 -16.83
N LEU A 266 -20.45 13.71 -17.25
CA LEU A 266 -20.00 12.33 -17.12
C LEU A 266 -19.90 11.90 -15.65
N ALA A 267 -19.44 12.77 -14.75
CA ALA A 267 -19.34 12.48 -13.31
C ALA A 267 -20.70 12.21 -12.63
N ARG A 268 -21.81 12.66 -13.23
CA ARG A 268 -23.17 12.43 -12.73
C ARG A 268 -23.76 11.09 -13.18
N ILE A 269 -23.15 10.44 -14.18
CA ILE A 269 -23.52 9.09 -14.59
C ILE A 269 -22.83 8.13 -13.62
N LYS A 270 -23.60 7.52 -12.72
CA LYS A 270 -23.10 6.62 -11.69
C LYS A 270 -23.45 5.17 -12.02
N ASP A 271 -22.67 4.25 -11.47
CA ASP A 271 -23.01 2.82 -11.51
C ASP A 271 -24.25 2.59 -10.65
N GLU A 272 -25.19 1.75 -11.11
CA GLU A 272 -26.38 1.42 -10.32
C GLU A 272 -25.99 0.49 -9.16
N ASP A 273 -26.39 0.84 -7.94
CA ASP A 273 -26.21 -0.02 -6.77
C ASP A 273 -27.02 -1.32 -6.97
N LYS A 274 -26.33 -2.44 -7.25
CA LYS A 274 -26.97 -3.75 -7.47
C LYS A 274 -27.68 -4.33 -6.23
N ASP A 275 -27.73 -3.60 -5.11
CA ASP A 275 -28.30 -4.04 -3.82
C ASP A 275 -29.73 -3.55 -3.53
N THR A 276 -30.35 -2.68 -4.33
CA THR A 276 -31.74 -2.26 -4.09
C THR A 276 -32.77 -3.14 -4.79
N SER A 277 -32.94 -4.38 -4.33
CA SER A 277 -34.17 -5.14 -4.60
C SER A 277 -35.25 -4.73 -3.58
N PRO A 278 -36.39 -4.15 -4.00
CA PRO A 278 -37.43 -3.74 -3.06
C PRO A 278 -38.10 -5.00 -2.46
N SER A 279 -38.02 -5.14 -1.15
CA SER A 279 -38.75 -6.17 -0.40
C SER A 279 -40.25 -6.11 -0.73
N PRO A 280 -40.90 -7.21 -1.15
CA PRO A 280 -42.34 -7.19 -1.39
C PRO A 280 -43.08 -7.04 -0.07
N GLY A 281 -43.98 -6.05 -0.05
CA GLY A 281 -44.68 -5.58 1.13
C GLY A 281 -45.50 -6.66 1.85
N ALA A 282 -45.55 -6.50 3.17
CA ALA A 282 -46.44 -7.22 4.07
C ALA A 282 -47.93 -6.95 3.70
N SER A 283 -48.73 -8.01 3.72
CA SER A 283 -50.19 -7.93 3.86
C SER A 283 -50.72 -9.16 4.63
N PRO A 284 -51.87 -9.04 5.31
CA PRO A 284 -51.93 -9.35 6.73
C PRO A 284 -52.62 -10.69 7.08
N SER A 285 -52.28 -11.15 8.28
CA SER A 285 -53.00 -12.02 9.21
C SER A 285 -54.33 -12.66 8.77
N GLY A 286 -54.35 -14.00 8.74
CA GLY A 286 -55.55 -14.84 8.83
C GLY A 286 -55.27 -16.12 9.62
N THR A 287 -55.91 -16.25 10.78
CA THR A 287 -55.80 -17.33 11.79
C THR A 287 -56.67 -18.58 11.41
N PRO A 288 -56.71 -19.70 12.18
CA PRO A 288 -56.16 -20.99 11.74
C PRO A 288 -57.11 -22.23 11.78
N SER A 289 -56.55 -23.41 11.46
CA SER A 289 -56.88 -24.79 11.97
C SER A 289 -58.05 -25.60 11.34
N PRO A 290 -58.16 -26.95 11.54
CA PRO A 290 -57.16 -28.04 11.74
C PRO A 290 -57.52 -29.43 11.10
N THR A 291 -56.75 -30.50 11.47
CA THR A 291 -56.99 -32.00 11.44
C THR A 291 -56.53 -32.80 10.20
N SER A 292 -55.46 -33.64 10.24
CA SER A 292 -55.19 -34.97 10.88
C SER A 292 -55.61 -36.19 10.01
N PRO A 293 -55.12 -37.44 10.21
CA PRO A 293 -53.72 -37.94 10.20
C PRO A 293 -53.57 -39.33 9.48
N GLY A 294 -52.34 -39.88 9.38
CA GLY A 294 -52.14 -41.34 9.50
C GLY A 294 -51.10 -42.06 8.62
N ALA A 295 -50.16 -42.73 9.31
CA ALA A 295 -49.70 -44.13 9.13
C ALA A 295 -48.22 -44.40 8.75
N THR A 296 -47.54 -45.08 9.69
CA THR A 296 -46.30 -45.90 9.62
C THR A 296 -46.71 -47.35 9.99
N PRO A 297 -46.02 -48.47 9.63
CA PRO A 297 -44.61 -48.76 10.05
C PRO A 297 -43.71 -49.71 9.18
N SER A 298 -42.38 -49.63 9.43
CA SER A 298 -41.19 -50.58 9.43
C SER A 298 -41.23 -52.03 8.87
N PRO A 299 -40.10 -52.81 8.73
CA PRO A 299 -38.65 -52.58 9.03
C PRO A 299 -37.57 -53.08 7.98
N SER A 300 -36.29 -52.75 8.28
CA SER A 300 -34.92 -53.23 7.92
C SER A 300 -34.66 -54.66 7.35
N PRO A 301 -33.46 -55.07 6.81
CA PRO A 301 -32.10 -54.65 7.22
C PRO A 301 -30.92 -54.58 6.20
N SER A 302 -29.86 -53.90 6.69
CA SER A 302 -28.38 -54.05 6.53
C SER A 302 -27.75 -54.74 5.30
N GLY A 303 -26.79 -54.04 4.67
CA GLY A 303 -25.79 -54.64 3.77
C GLY A 303 -24.74 -53.64 3.26
N SER A 304 -23.48 -53.89 3.62
CA SER A 304 -22.24 -53.16 3.32
C SER A 304 -21.94 -52.90 1.84
N GLY A 305 -21.19 -51.81 1.53
CA GLY A 305 -20.25 -51.82 0.40
C GLY A 305 -20.12 -50.56 -0.46
N ALA A 306 -18.94 -49.93 -0.37
CA ALA A 306 -18.18 -49.29 -1.46
C ALA A 306 -18.62 -47.94 -2.07
N SER A 307 -17.67 -46.99 -1.96
CA SER A 307 -17.25 -45.93 -2.89
C SER A 307 -18.21 -45.50 -4.00
N GLY A 308 -18.58 -44.21 -3.94
CA GLY A 308 -19.09 -43.46 -5.08
C GLY A 308 -19.26 -41.99 -4.72
N SER A 309 -18.29 -41.15 -5.08
CA SER A 309 -18.47 -39.70 -5.14
C SER A 309 -19.64 -39.36 -6.06
N PRO A 310 -20.52 -38.41 -5.69
CA PRO A 310 -21.19 -37.58 -6.66
C PRO A 310 -20.48 -36.24 -6.73
N SER A 311 -19.76 -36.06 -7.83
CA SER A 311 -19.47 -34.75 -8.39
C SER A 311 -20.80 -34.06 -8.68
N ALA A 312 -21.11 -33.00 -7.94
CA ALA A 312 -22.19 -32.08 -8.27
C ALA A 312 -21.55 -30.72 -8.55
N SER A 313 -21.22 -30.53 -9.83
CA SER A 313 -20.91 -29.21 -10.38
C SER A 313 -22.07 -28.26 -10.08
N PRO A 314 -21.83 -27.07 -9.50
CA PRO A 314 -22.78 -25.99 -9.69
C PRO A 314 -22.73 -25.62 -11.18
N SER A 315 -23.87 -25.81 -11.84
CA SER A 315 -24.09 -25.36 -13.20
C SER A 315 -23.80 -23.87 -13.25
N ALA A 316 -22.81 -23.50 -14.06
CA ALA A 316 -22.59 -22.12 -14.47
C ALA A 316 -23.88 -21.64 -15.15
N SER A 317 -24.66 -20.82 -14.44
CA SER A 317 -25.61 -19.94 -15.10
C SER A 317 -24.80 -19.02 -15.99
N ALA A 318 -25.19 -19.00 -17.26
CA ALA A 318 -24.54 -18.24 -18.31
C ALA A 318 -24.29 -16.79 -17.87
N SER A 319 -23.04 -16.35 -18.06
CA SER A 319 -22.66 -14.93 -18.04
C SER A 319 -23.61 -14.16 -18.94
N GLU A 320 -24.44 -13.31 -18.33
CA GLU A 320 -25.14 -12.26 -19.04
C GLU A 320 -24.08 -11.34 -19.66
N LYS A 321 -24.28 -10.98 -20.93
CA LYS A 321 -23.43 -10.06 -21.71
C LYS A 321 -23.25 -8.74 -20.94
N PRO A 322 -22.19 -7.94 -21.20
CA PRO A 322 -22.03 -6.64 -20.55
C PRO A 322 -23.30 -5.82 -20.72
N ASP A 323 -23.73 -5.17 -19.62
CA ASP A 323 -24.87 -4.25 -19.58
C ASP A 323 -24.74 -3.28 -20.77
N THR A 324 -25.61 -3.45 -21.77
CA THR A 324 -25.64 -2.53 -22.90
C THR A 324 -26.04 -1.17 -22.35
N PRO A 325 -25.22 -0.11 -22.50
CA PRO A 325 -25.50 1.16 -21.85
C PRO A 325 -26.86 1.70 -22.26
N ASP A 326 -27.60 2.26 -21.29
CA ASP A 326 -28.94 2.81 -21.52
C ASP A 326 -28.92 3.78 -22.72
N PRO A 327 -29.75 3.56 -23.77
CA PRO A 327 -29.71 4.37 -24.98
C PRO A 327 -29.85 5.87 -24.73
N LYS A 328 -30.66 6.28 -23.73
CA LYS A 328 -30.81 7.71 -23.40
C LYS A 328 -29.54 8.30 -22.81
N THR A 329 -28.77 7.50 -22.08
CA THR A 329 -27.48 7.90 -21.53
C THR A 329 -26.47 8.05 -22.66
N VAL A 330 -26.43 7.11 -23.60
CA VAL A 330 -25.61 7.22 -24.81
C VAL A 330 -25.97 8.47 -25.61
N ASP A 331 -27.25 8.72 -25.90
CA ASP A 331 -27.72 9.90 -26.63
C ASP A 331 -27.26 11.21 -25.97
N ARG A 332 -27.30 11.27 -24.63
CA ARG A 332 -26.83 12.43 -23.87
C ARG A 332 -25.32 12.62 -24.01
N VAL A 333 -24.53 11.56 -23.90
CA VAL A 333 -23.07 11.63 -24.05
C VAL A 333 -22.69 12.00 -25.48
N THR A 334 -23.35 11.42 -26.48
CA THR A 334 -23.19 11.79 -27.90
C THR A 334 -23.48 13.28 -28.14
N ALA A 335 -24.56 13.81 -27.56
CA ALA A 335 -24.88 15.23 -27.68
C ALA A 335 -23.80 16.12 -27.02
N LEU A 336 -23.23 15.70 -25.89
CA LEU A 336 -22.12 16.40 -25.23
C LEU A 336 -20.86 16.41 -26.09
N LEU A 337 -20.50 15.27 -26.70
CA LEU A 337 -19.33 15.19 -27.59
C LEU A 337 -19.51 16.06 -28.85
N LYS A 338 -20.69 16.04 -29.47
CA LYS A 338 -21.00 16.90 -30.64
C LYS A 338 -20.97 18.40 -30.31
N ALA A 339 -21.31 18.76 -29.07
CA ALA A 339 -21.26 20.14 -28.60
C ALA A 339 -19.87 20.58 -28.14
N ASN A 340 -18.95 19.63 -27.90
CA ASN A 340 -17.59 19.94 -27.47
C ASN A 340 -16.82 20.61 -28.60
N THR A 341 -16.34 21.82 -28.33
CA THR A 341 -15.57 22.64 -29.28
C THR A 341 -14.07 22.64 -28.99
N ARG A 342 -13.64 21.85 -27.99
CA ARG A 342 -12.25 21.81 -27.54
C ARG A 342 -11.52 20.57 -28.07
N PRO A 343 -10.21 20.68 -28.32
CA PRO A 343 -9.43 19.58 -28.88
C PRO A 343 -9.26 18.40 -27.92
N VAL A 344 -9.57 18.58 -26.62
CA VAL A 344 -9.44 17.52 -25.62
C VAL A 344 -10.75 17.30 -24.86
N VAL A 345 -11.16 16.04 -24.78
CA VAL A 345 -12.27 15.57 -23.93
C VAL A 345 -11.68 14.87 -22.72
N VAL A 346 -12.00 15.37 -21.52
CA VAL A 346 -11.49 14.82 -20.26
C VAL A 346 -12.65 14.31 -19.40
N PRO A 347 -12.82 12.99 -19.25
CA PRO A 347 -13.75 12.41 -18.28
C PRO A 347 -13.31 12.70 -16.84
N PRO A 348 -14.18 12.53 -15.83
CA PRO A 348 -13.77 12.61 -14.43
C PRO A 348 -12.71 11.54 -14.11
N ARG A 349 -11.82 11.83 -13.15
CA ARG A 349 -10.82 10.87 -12.63
C ARG A 349 -11.46 9.54 -12.25
N GLU A 350 -12.51 9.61 -11.43
CA GLU A 350 -13.33 8.47 -11.07
C GLU A 350 -14.44 8.25 -12.11
N LEU A 351 -14.02 7.81 -13.30
CA LEU A 351 -14.96 7.39 -14.32
C LEU A 351 -15.68 6.11 -13.86
N SER A 352 -17.01 6.17 -13.80
CA SER A 352 -17.86 5.01 -13.53
C SER A 352 -17.87 4.06 -14.72
N GLY A 353 -18.16 2.78 -14.48
CA GLY A 353 -18.26 1.80 -15.57
C GLY A 353 -19.39 2.12 -16.55
N THR A 354 -20.53 2.57 -16.04
CA THR A 354 -21.69 3.03 -16.81
C THR A 354 -21.33 4.23 -17.70
N ALA A 355 -20.63 5.23 -17.16
CA ALA A 355 -20.18 6.39 -17.93
C ALA A 355 -19.14 6.00 -18.98
N ALA A 356 -18.22 5.09 -18.65
CA ALA A 356 -17.22 4.57 -19.59
C ALA A 356 -17.88 3.86 -20.77
N ASN A 357 -18.85 2.98 -20.51
CA ASN A 357 -19.60 2.29 -21.54
C ASN A 357 -20.41 3.25 -22.43
N ALA A 358 -21.06 4.25 -21.83
CA ALA A 358 -21.81 5.26 -22.60
C ALA A 358 -20.87 6.13 -23.46
N LEU A 359 -19.72 6.54 -22.92
CA LEU A 359 -18.71 7.30 -23.65
C LEU A 359 -18.10 6.47 -24.78
N ALA A 360 -17.80 5.20 -24.54
CA ALA A 360 -17.31 4.26 -25.55
C ALA A 360 -18.30 4.11 -26.72
N ALA A 361 -19.60 3.93 -26.42
CA ALA A 361 -20.64 3.84 -27.44
C ALA A 361 -20.80 5.16 -28.24
N ALA A 362 -20.66 6.31 -27.58
CA ALA A 362 -20.72 7.61 -28.24
C ALA A 362 -19.52 7.85 -29.17
N ILE A 363 -18.31 7.40 -28.79
CA ILE A 363 -17.11 7.45 -29.63
C ILE A 363 -17.26 6.54 -30.86
N ASP A 364 -17.75 5.33 -30.67
CA ASP A 364 -17.98 4.39 -31.78
C ASP A 364 -18.98 4.96 -32.78
N SER A 365 -20.13 5.44 -32.31
CA SER A 365 -21.12 6.12 -33.16
C SER A 365 -20.50 7.32 -33.87
N GLY A 366 -19.63 8.09 -33.21
CA GLY A 366 -18.96 9.23 -33.83
C GLY A 366 -17.99 8.88 -34.93
N THR A 367 -17.25 7.79 -34.74
CA THR A 367 -16.29 7.28 -35.71
C THR A 367 -17.01 6.64 -36.90
N ASP A 368 -18.04 5.82 -36.63
CA ASP A 368 -18.83 5.13 -37.65
C ASP A 368 -19.65 6.11 -38.51
N ASP A 369 -20.23 7.14 -37.89
CA ASP A 369 -21.01 8.19 -38.58
C ASP A 369 -20.10 9.28 -39.19
N GLY A 370 -18.79 9.26 -38.90
CA GLY A 370 -17.79 10.16 -39.49
C GLY A 370 -17.80 11.60 -38.96
N TRP A 371 -18.41 11.88 -37.81
CA TRP A 371 -18.39 13.23 -37.20
C TRP A 371 -17.32 13.39 -36.12
N LEU A 372 -16.67 12.30 -35.69
CA LEU A 372 -15.57 12.29 -34.72
C LEU A 372 -14.39 11.49 -35.27
N GLU A 373 -13.20 12.09 -35.27
CA GLU A 373 -11.93 11.42 -35.50
C GLU A 373 -11.09 11.51 -34.21
N PRO A 374 -10.94 10.39 -33.47
CA PRO A 374 -10.16 10.38 -32.25
C PRO A 374 -8.67 10.56 -32.52
N GLU A 375 -8.00 11.39 -31.72
CA GLU A 375 -6.56 11.64 -31.83
C GLU A 375 -5.81 11.45 -30.51
N GLY A 376 -4.48 11.47 -30.56
CA GLY A 376 -3.62 11.44 -29.38
C GLY A 376 -3.46 12.83 -28.76
N ILE A 377 -3.18 12.88 -27.45
CA ILE A 377 -2.95 14.15 -26.70
C ILE A 377 -1.88 15.03 -27.36
N ARG A 378 -0.84 14.44 -27.96
CA ARG A 378 0.20 15.21 -28.66
C ARG A 378 -0.30 15.93 -29.89
N THR A 379 -1.26 15.36 -30.60
CA THR A 379 -1.84 16.00 -31.80
C THR A 379 -2.77 17.13 -31.39
N ALA A 380 -3.40 17.02 -30.21
CA ALA A 380 -4.21 18.10 -29.64
C ALA A 380 -3.41 19.34 -29.20
N ASP A 381 -2.07 19.29 -29.17
CA ASP A 381 -1.16 20.42 -28.88
C ASP A 381 -0.68 21.13 -30.16
N ASN A 382 -1.40 21.04 -31.27
CA ASN A 382 -1.01 21.75 -32.48
C ASN A 382 -1.24 23.27 -32.35
N ASP A 383 -0.27 24.05 -32.84
CA ASP A 383 -0.30 25.52 -32.91
C ASP A 383 -0.68 26.24 -31.60
N PRO A 384 0.00 25.97 -30.47
CA PRO A 384 -0.33 26.58 -29.21
C PRO A 384 -0.13 28.10 -29.25
N VAL A 385 -1.05 28.83 -28.63
CA VAL A 385 -0.93 30.28 -28.45
C VAL A 385 -0.14 30.60 -27.19
N THR A 386 0.65 31.68 -27.21
CA THR A 386 1.32 32.14 -26.00
C THR A 386 0.30 32.72 -25.01
N GLY A 387 0.39 32.29 -23.76
CA GLY A 387 -0.48 32.78 -22.71
C GLY A 387 0.14 32.71 -21.32
N GLN A 388 -0.70 32.84 -20.31
CA GLN A 388 -0.30 32.91 -18.91
C GLN A 388 -1.31 32.19 -18.01
N ALA A 389 -0.78 31.60 -16.95
CA ALA A 389 -1.58 31.11 -15.85
C ALA A 389 -2.02 32.28 -14.97
N GLY A 390 -3.21 32.18 -14.39
CA GLY A 390 -3.76 33.18 -13.49
C GLY A 390 -2.96 33.30 -12.19
N ALA A 391 -3.16 34.38 -11.47
CA ALA A 391 -2.61 34.51 -10.11
C ALA A 391 -3.30 33.53 -9.16
N SER A 392 -2.59 33.00 -8.17
CA SER A 392 -3.15 32.04 -7.21
C SER A 392 -4.34 32.59 -6.42
N SER A 393 -4.44 33.92 -6.24
CA SER A 393 -5.63 34.55 -5.64
C SER A 393 -6.92 34.35 -6.44
N GLY A 394 -6.81 34.05 -7.74
CA GLY A 394 -7.93 33.75 -8.64
C GLY A 394 -8.33 32.28 -8.67
N TYR A 395 -7.60 31.39 -7.99
CA TYR A 395 -7.93 29.98 -7.92
C TYR A 395 -9.30 29.78 -7.22
N PRO A 396 -10.19 28.91 -7.74
CA PRO A 396 -11.56 28.78 -7.23
C PRO A 396 -11.63 28.43 -5.74
N SER A 397 -12.42 29.19 -4.97
CA SER A 397 -12.57 28.97 -3.52
C SER A 397 -13.10 27.59 -3.16
N ARG A 398 -13.98 27.01 -3.99
CA ARG A 398 -14.48 25.65 -3.82
C ARG A 398 -13.37 24.59 -3.88
N LEU A 399 -12.40 24.77 -4.78
CA LEU A 399 -11.27 23.85 -4.93
C LEU A 399 -10.22 24.12 -3.85
N ARG A 400 -10.05 25.38 -3.44
CA ARG A 400 -9.20 25.75 -2.31
C ARG A 400 -9.68 25.12 -0.99
N ALA A 401 -11.00 24.97 -0.83
CA ALA A 401 -11.58 24.39 0.38
C ALA A 401 -11.39 22.87 0.48
N SER A 402 -11.06 22.18 -0.62
CA SER A 402 -10.81 20.75 -0.65
C SER A 402 -9.33 20.38 -0.81
N GLU A 403 -8.41 21.35 -0.67
CA GLU A 403 -6.97 21.08 -0.71
C GLU A 403 -6.53 20.34 0.55
N LEU A 404 -5.49 19.50 0.41
CA LEU A 404 -4.76 18.98 1.56
C LEU A 404 -4.22 20.16 2.36
N THR A 405 -4.51 20.16 3.64
CA THR A 405 -4.14 21.23 4.56
C THR A 405 -2.62 21.26 4.79
N SER A 406 -2.09 22.40 5.22
CA SER A 406 -0.68 22.50 5.61
C SER A 406 -0.28 21.51 6.71
N ALA A 407 -1.21 21.17 7.62
CA ALA A 407 -0.96 20.20 8.68
C ALA A 407 -0.83 18.77 8.13
N GLN A 408 -1.67 18.38 7.17
CA GLN A 408 -1.56 17.09 6.48
C GLN A 408 -0.23 17.00 5.71
N LEU A 409 0.14 18.04 4.95
CA LEU A 409 1.41 18.06 4.22
C LEU A 409 2.63 17.99 5.16
N GLN A 410 2.60 18.72 6.28
CA GLN A 410 3.65 18.64 7.31
C GLN A 410 3.74 17.25 7.95
N ALA A 411 2.61 16.58 8.16
CA ALA A 411 2.59 15.22 8.68
C ALA A 411 3.25 14.23 7.71
N VAL A 412 3.00 14.37 6.40
CA VAL A 412 3.68 13.57 5.36
C VAL A 412 5.18 13.84 5.35
N ALA A 413 5.59 15.12 5.37
CA ALA A 413 7.01 15.47 5.37
C ALA A 413 7.75 15.00 6.62
N GLY A 414 7.08 14.96 7.78
CA GLY A 414 7.65 14.46 9.03
C GLY A 414 8.13 13.00 8.94
N ASP A 415 7.57 12.19 8.03
CA ASP A 415 8.02 10.81 7.82
C ASP A 415 9.46 10.74 7.26
N LEU A 416 9.98 11.81 6.64
CA LEU A 416 11.35 11.87 6.15
C LEU A 416 12.37 11.72 7.28
N ASP A 417 12.12 12.30 8.46
CA ASP A 417 13.00 12.20 9.62
C ASP A 417 13.01 10.77 10.19
N GLY A 418 11.84 10.15 10.26
CA GLY A 418 11.68 8.76 10.69
C GLY A 418 12.39 7.81 9.72
N LEU A 419 12.24 8.03 8.41
CA LEU A 419 12.90 7.26 7.38
C LEU A 419 14.43 7.47 7.38
N ALA A 420 14.90 8.70 7.55
CA ALA A 420 16.32 9.02 7.67
C ALA A 420 16.95 8.36 8.91
N THR A 421 16.17 8.21 9.99
CA THR A 421 16.59 7.50 11.20
C THR A 421 16.67 5.99 10.95
N LEU A 422 15.62 5.40 10.39
CA LEU A 422 15.55 3.97 10.11
C LEU A 422 16.59 3.53 9.07
N SER A 423 16.75 4.25 7.97
CA SER A 423 17.68 3.90 6.88
C SER A 423 19.14 3.77 7.33
N LYS A 424 19.54 4.47 8.41
CA LYS A 424 20.91 4.37 8.97
C LYS A 424 21.23 3.02 9.59
N VAL A 425 20.23 2.25 10.01
CA VAL A 425 20.43 0.97 10.71
C VAL A 425 20.24 -0.24 9.81
N LEU A 426 19.55 -0.08 8.68
CA LEU A 426 19.27 -1.16 7.73
C LEU A 426 20.53 -1.60 6.97
N ALA A 427 20.64 -2.90 6.69
CA ALA A 427 21.74 -3.41 5.87
C ALA A 427 21.59 -3.02 4.38
N ASP A 428 20.35 -2.98 3.86
CA ASP A 428 20.02 -2.43 2.55
C ASP A 428 18.76 -1.53 2.68
N PRO A 429 18.92 -0.20 2.73
CA PRO A 429 17.79 0.69 2.95
C PRO A 429 16.93 0.94 1.71
N LYS A 430 17.35 0.50 0.51
CA LYS A 430 16.73 0.93 -0.75
C LYS A 430 15.26 0.55 -0.84
N VAL A 431 14.93 -0.70 -0.53
CA VAL A 431 13.55 -1.21 -0.63
C VAL A 431 12.63 -0.48 0.36
N THR A 432 13.07 -0.27 1.59
CA THR A 432 12.29 0.47 2.59
C THR A 432 12.12 1.92 2.20
N THR A 433 13.19 2.57 1.75
CA THR A 433 13.16 3.97 1.30
C THR A 433 12.17 4.16 0.16
N ALA A 434 12.22 3.30 -0.86
CA ALA A 434 11.26 3.33 -1.97
C ALA A 434 9.81 3.09 -1.49
N SER A 435 9.61 2.14 -0.57
CA SER A 435 8.27 1.83 -0.04
C SER A 435 7.67 3.00 0.76
N VAL A 436 8.47 3.65 1.62
CA VAL A 436 8.04 4.80 2.40
C VAL A 436 7.80 6.02 1.51
N HIS A 437 8.72 6.33 0.58
CA HIS A 437 8.51 7.41 -0.40
C HIS A 437 7.23 7.19 -1.23
N ALA A 438 6.97 5.95 -1.66
CA ALA A 438 5.74 5.63 -2.39
C ALA A 438 4.50 5.83 -1.50
N ALA A 439 4.54 5.46 -0.22
CA ALA A 439 3.44 5.71 0.72
C ALA A 439 3.22 7.21 0.98
N MET A 440 4.29 8.01 1.06
CA MET A 440 4.20 9.46 1.14
C MET A 440 3.54 10.04 -0.11
N ALA A 441 3.94 9.62 -1.31
CA ALA A 441 3.31 10.06 -2.55
C ALA A 441 1.81 9.68 -2.62
N ARG A 442 1.43 8.50 -2.12
CA ARG A 442 0.02 8.11 -1.97
C ARG A 442 -0.74 9.02 -1.02
N ALA A 443 -0.14 9.42 0.10
CA ALA A 443 -0.73 10.36 1.05
C ALA A 443 -0.92 11.78 0.47
N LEU A 444 -0.24 12.08 -0.64
CA LEU A 444 -0.37 13.33 -1.42
C LEU A 444 -1.36 13.23 -2.60
N SER A 445 -2.08 12.12 -2.75
CA SER A 445 -2.98 11.90 -3.88
C SER A 445 -4.12 12.93 -3.94
N THR A 446 -4.48 13.33 -5.16
CA THR A 446 -5.67 14.17 -5.41
C THR A 446 -6.97 13.46 -5.01
N ALA A 447 -6.98 12.13 -4.91
CA ALA A 447 -8.17 11.35 -4.53
C ALA A 447 -8.71 11.74 -3.14
N TRP A 448 -7.83 12.14 -2.22
CA TRP A 448 -8.22 12.55 -0.86
C TRP A 448 -9.14 13.77 -0.83
N ARG A 449 -9.12 14.62 -1.86
CA ARG A 449 -9.98 15.82 -1.94
C ARG A 449 -11.48 15.51 -2.00
N ALA A 450 -11.84 14.31 -2.45
CA ALA A 450 -13.23 13.87 -2.56
C ALA A 450 -13.74 13.17 -1.29
N LEU A 451 -12.85 12.93 -0.32
CA LEU A 451 -13.10 12.21 0.92
C LEU A 451 -13.07 13.15 2.13
N ASP A 452 -13.34 12.61 3.31
CA ASP A 452 -13.21 13.38 4.55
C ASP A 452 -11.72 13.51 4.91
N ASP A 453 -11.32 14.64 5.50
CA ASP A 453 -9.92 14.88 5.93
C ASP A 453 -9.38 13.73 6.81
N ALA A 454 -10.27 13.10 7.59
CA ALA A 454 -9.96 11.98 8.46
C ALA A 454 -9.49 10.72 7.72
N ASP A 455 -9.90 10.51 6.47
CA ASP A 455 -9.50 9.36 5.66
C ASP A 455 -8.02 9.48 5.27
N GLN A 456 -7.62 10.66 4.77
CA GLN A 456 -6.23 10.96 4.47
C GLN A 456 -5.36 10.91 5.74
N GLU A 457 -5.83 11.49 6.85
CA GLU A 457 -5.11 11.46 8.12
C GLU A 457 -4.91 10.03 8.63
N THR A 458 -5.93 9.18 8.47
CA THR A 458 -5.86 7.76 8.88
C THR A 458 -4.85 7.02 8.02
N PHE A 459 -4.85 7.24 6.70
CA PHE A 459 -3.85 6.68 5.80
C PHE A 459 -2.44 7.13 6.19
N GLN A 460 -2.23 8.44 6.35
CA GLN A 460 -0.93 9.03 6.69
C GLN A 460 -0.40 8.51 8.03
N ARG A 461 -1.25 8.40 9.05
CA ARG A 461 -0.85 7.92 10.38
C ARG A 461 -0.31 6.49 10.35
N ARG A 462 -0.70 5.65 9.39
CA ARG A 462 -0.15 4.31 9.23
C ARG A 462 1.33 4.34 8.84
N THR A 463 1.74 5.26 7.96
CA THR A 463 3.15 5.40 7.55
C THR A 463 4.01 5.86 8.72
N THR A 464 3.57 6.91 9.44
CA THR A 464 4.26 7.38 10.64
C THR A 464 4.36 6.28 11.70
N SER A 465 3.25 5.58 11.97
CA SER A 465 3.24 4.52 12.98
C SER A 465 4.05 3.29 12.56
N PHE A 466 4.15 3.00 11.25
CA PHE A 466 5.04 1.98 10.72
C PHE A 466 6.51 2.34 10.97
N LEU A 467 6.91 3.60 10.74
CA LEU A 467 8.26 4.08 11.02
C LEU A 467 8.58 4.01 12.52
N ASP A 468 7.69 4.52 13.37
CA ASP A 468 7.87 4.50 14.82
C ASP A 468 7.97 3.07 15.35
N THR A 469 7.04 2.19 14.94
CA THR A 469 7.06 0.77 15.32
C THR A 469 8.33 0.08 14.82
N SER A 470 8.81 0.43 13.62
CA SER A 470 10.05 -0.11 13.06
C SER A 470 11.26 0.27 13.92
N VAL A 471 11.36 1.54 14.31
CA VAL A 471 12.42 2.02 15.21
C VAL A 471 12.36 1.31 16.57
N ASP A 472 11.16 1.22 17.17
CA ASP A 472 10.94 0.60 18.49
C ASP A 472 11.13 -0.93 18.51
N SER A 473 11.02 -1.57 17.35
CA SER A 473 11.22 -3.01 17.19
C SER A 473 12.67 -3.45 17.31
N LEU A 474 13.62 -2.51 17.19
CA LEU A 474 15.05 -2.76 17.25
C LEU A 474 15.59 -2.36 18.64
N ARG A 475 15.65 -3.34 19.55
CA ARG A 475 15.93 -3.08 20.97
C ARG A 475 16.77 -4.17 21.63
N MET A 476 17.43 -3.82 22.72
CA MET A 476 18.12 -4.82 23.55
C MET A 476 17.13 -5.60 24.41
N VAL A 477 17.35 -6.90 24.59
CA VAL A 477 16.56 -7.75 25.49
C VAL A 477 17.02 -7.49 26.94
N PRO A 478 16.13 -7.07 27.86
CA PRO A 478 16.50 -6.78 29.24
C PRO A 478 17.15 -7.96 29.97
N LYS A 479 18.15 -7.67 30.82
CA LYS A 479 18.84 -8.65 31.68
C LYS A 479 18.88 -8.17 33.12
N SER A 480 18.74 -9.08 34.08
CA SER A 480 18.68 -8.76 35.51
C SER A 480 20.02 -8.94 36.22
N THR A 481 20.55 -10.17 36.29
CA THR A 481 21.81 -10.45 37.01
C THR A 481 22.57 -11.59 36.35
N VAL A 482 23.88 -11.43 36.19
CA VAL A 482 24.79 -12.45 35.64
C VAL A 482 25.87 -12.76 36.67
N THR A 483 26.05 -14.03 37.03
CA THR A 483 27.15 -14.45 37.91
C THR A 483 28.34 -14.86 37.07
N VAL A 484 29.48 -14.23 37.31
CA VAL A 484 30.75 -14.53 36.65
C VAL A 484 31.68 -15.23 37.63
N THR A 485 32.20 -16.37 37.21
CA THR A 485 33.22 -17.12 37.97
C THR A 485 34.59 -16.54 37.67
N SER A 486 35.45 -16.43 38.69
CA SER A 486 36.81 -15.85 38.61
C SER A 486 37.58 -16.16 37.31
N GLY A 487 38.08 -15.11 36.64
CA GLY A 487 38.88 -15.20 35.41
C GLY A 487 38.30 -14.37 34.27
N ASP A 488 38.54 -14.82 33.04
CA ASP A 488 37.88 -14.30 31.84
C ASP A 488 36.49 -14.94 31.71
N ALA A 489 35.52 -14.12 31.35
CA ALA A 489 34.15 -14.56 31.15
C ALA A 489 33.49 -13.85 29.97
N THR A 490 32.46 -14.50 29.45
CA THR A 490 31.68 -14.00 28.33
C THR A 490 30.25 -13.78 28.78
N ILE A 491 29.77 -12.55 28.65
CA ILE A 491 28.40 -12.17 28.97
C ILE A 491 27.64 -12.07 27.65
N PRO A 492 26.63 -12.91 27.38
CA PRO A 492 25.81 -12.72 26.21
C PRO A 492 25.02 -11.41 26.37
N VAL A 493 24.93 -10.59 25.34
CA VAL A 493 24.02 -9.43 25.24
C VAL A 493 23.21 -9.59 23.98
N THR A 494 21.88 -9.60 24.11
CA THR A 494 20.98 -9.95 23.01
C THR A 494 20.28 -8.70 22.51
N VAL A 495 20.32 -8.49 21.20
CA VAL A 495 19.59 -7.45 20.47
C VAL A 495 18.50 -8.13 19.68
N ASP A 496 17.26 -7.68 19.84
CA ASP A 496 16.11 -8.16 19.10
C ASP A 496 15.90 -7.29 17.87
N ASN A 497 15.84 -7.90 16.68
CA ASN A 497 15.48 -7.22 15.45
C ASN A 497 14.08 -7.68 15.03
N GLY A 498 13.07 -6.87 15.36
CA GLY A 498 11.68 -7.13 14.95
C GLY A 498 11.37 -6.72 13.51
N LEU A 499 12.31 -6.11 12.78
CA LEU A 499 12.12 -5.74 11.38
C LEU A 499 12.12 -6.98 10.49
N GLN A 500 11.39 -6.93 9.37
CA GLN A 500 11.37 -8.04 8.40
C GLN A 500 12.68 -8.18 7.61
N GLN A 501 13.68 -7.34 7.86
CA GLN A 501 14.90 -7.24 7.06
C GLN A 501 16.16 -7.13 7.94
N PRO A 502 17.34 -7.46 7.40
CA PRO A 502 18.57 -7.42 8.17
C PRO A 502 19.02 -5.99 8.53
N VAL A 503 19.67 -5.88 9.69
CA VAL A 503 20.31 -4.65 10.18
C VAL A 503 21.82 -4.84 10.31
N ALA A 504 22.57 -3.81 9.95
CA ALA A 504 24.04 -3.79 10.02
C ALA A 504 24.61 -2.41 10.42
N GLY A 505 23.76 -1.40 10.62
CA GLY A 505 24.18 -0.04 10.95
C GLY A 505 24.24 0.27 12.45
N LEU A 506 24.31 -0.76 13.30
CA LEU A 506 24.34 -0.62 14.75
C LEU A 506 25.60 -1.20 15.37
N GLU A 507 26.01 -0.60 16.48
CA GLU A 507 27.03 -1.13 17.38
C GLU A 507 26.58 -1.05 18.84
N LEU A 508 26.92 -2.09 19.60
CA LEU A 508 26.71 -2.17 21.03
C LEU A 508 27.94 -1.58 21.74
N ARG A 509 27.73 -0.55 22.55
CA ARG A 509 28.77 -0.02 23.46
C ARG A 509 28.44 -0.36 24.90
N VAL A 510 29.42 -0.89 25.63
CA VAL A 510 29.25 -1.28 27.04
C VAL A 510 30.28 -0.58 27.91
N THR A 511 29.82 -0.05 29.04
CA THR A 511 30.63 0.65 30.03
C THR A 511 30.46 0.03 31.41
N SER A 512 31.51 0.06 32.23
CA SER A 512 31.49 -0.41 33.61
C SER A 512 31.60 0.79 34.55
N SER A 513 30.73 0.82 35.56
CA SER A 513 30.81 1.81 36.65
C SER A 513 32.01 1.56 37.58
N ASP A 514 32.62 0.37 37.53
CA ASP A 514 33.61 -0.09 38.50
C ASP A 514 34.75 -0.86 37.81
N ALA A 515 35.55 -0.14 37.01
CA ALA A 515 36.61 -0.71 36.17
C ALA A 515 37.78 -1.35 36.95
N GLU A 516 37.89 -1.03 38.25
CA GLU A 516 38.83 -1.67 39.18
C GLU A 516 38.44 -3.11 39.50
N ARG A 517 37.13 -3.43 39.47
CA ARG A 517 36.58 -4.76 39.77
C ARG A 517 36.35 -5.61 38.54
N LEU A 518 35.83 -4.99 37.48
CA LEU A 518 35.47 -5.68 36.25
C LEU A 518 35.91 -4.84 35.05
N ARG A 519 36.86 -5.37 34.27
CA ARG A 519 37.31 -4.75 33.02
C ARG A 519 36.55 -5.34 31.84
N ILE A 520 36.08 -4.48 30.94
CA ILE A 520 35.54 -4.88 29.64
C ILE A 520 36.71 -4.96 28.66
N ASN A 521 36.83 -6.07 27.93
CA ASN A 521 37.90 -6.27 26.95
C ASN A 521 37.54 -5.65 25.60
N ASP A 522 36.29 -5.84 25.15
CA ASP A 522 35.73 -5.30 23.92
C ASP A 522 34.56 -4.37 24.25
N GLY A 523 34.83 -3.06 24.34
CA GLY A 523 33.82 -2.06 24.71
C GLY A 523 32.85 -1.69 23.60
N THR A 524 33.11 -2.12 22.36
CA THR A 524 32.31 -1.84 21.16
C THR A 524 32.22 -3.09 20.31
N LEU A 525 31.00 -3.52 20.00
CA LEU A 525 30.72 -4.74 19.23
C LEU A 525 29.73 -4.41 18.11
N ALA A 526 30.04 -4.77 16.87
CA ALA A 526 29.11 -4.62 15.76
C ALA A 526 27.84 -5.47 15.95
N VAL A 527 26.69 -4.97 15.50
CA VAL A 527 25.41 -5.67 15.59
C VAL A 527 24.91 -5.98 14.19
N GLU A 528 24.91 -7.27 13.85
CA GLU A 528 24.38 -7.79 12.58
C GLU A 528 23.26 -8.78 12.89
N ALA A 529 22.02 -8.33 12.77
CA ALA A 529 20.85 -9.18 13.04
C ALA A 529 20.08 -9.43 11.74
N ALA A 530 19.76 -10.69 11.47
CA ALA A 530 18.85 -11.05 10.38
C ALA A 530 17.44 -10.50 10.66
N GLY A 531 16.61 -10.42 9.62
CA GLY A 531 15.21 -10.02 9.77
C GLY A 531 14.43 -10.97 10.69
N SER A 532 13.57 -10.40 11.54
CA SER A 532 12.71 -11.10 12.50
C SER A 532 13.48 -12.06 13.43
N ALA A 533 14.73 -11.72 13.77
CA ALA A 533 15.63 -12.58 14.53
C ALA A 533 16.44 -11.78 15.56
N SER A 534 16.65 -12.38 16.73
CA SER A 534 17.53 -11.80 17.73
C SER A 534 18.99 -12.18 17.46
N HIS A 535 19.90 -11.22 17.59
CA HIS A 535 21.35 -11.42 17.56
C HIS A 535 21.92 -11.40 18.98
N THR A 536 22.92 -12.24 19.27
CA THR A 536 23.59 -12.23 20.59
C THR A 536 25.08 -11.94 20.44
N ASN A 537 25.47 -10.75 20.91
CA ASN A 537 26.87 -10.35 21.04
C ASN A 537 27.47 -10.99 22.29
N GLN A 538 28.71 -11.46 22.19
CA GLN A 538 29.45 -12.08 23.28
C GLN A 538 30.41 -11.05 23.89
N LEU A 539 30.03 -10.47 25.03
CA LEU A 539 30.83 -9.45 25.72
C LEU A 539 31.93 -10.11 26.56
N SER A 540 33.18 -9.94 26.14
CA SER A 540 34.35 -10.42 26.88
C SER A 540 34.68 -9.49 28.06
N VAL A 541 34.69 -10.03 29.28
CA VAL A 541 35.04 -9.32 30.51
C VAL A 541 36.09 -10.08 31.32
N THR A 542 36.92 -9.34 32.06
CA THR A 542 37.90 -9.90 32.98
C THR A 542 37.61 -9.43 34.40
N ALA A 543 37.35 -10.40 35.28
CA ALA A 543 37.15 -10.17 36.71
C ALA A 543 38.50 -9.90 37.41
N LYS A 544 38.61 -8.76 38.10
CA LYS A 544 39.81 -8.34 38.84
C LYS A 544 39.63 -8.39 40.35
N ALA A 545 38.42 -8.16 40.85
CA ALA A 545 38.11 -8.20 42.28
C ALA A 545 36.69 -8.71 42.53
N ASN A 546 36.50 -9.36 43.68
CA ASN A 546 35.21 -9.91 44.09
C ASN A 546 34.17 -8.80 44.39
N GLY A 547 32.90 -9.13 44.22
CA GLY A 547 31.77 -8.25 44.52
C GLY A 547 30.95 -7.90 43.29
N LYS A 548 29.95 -7.03 43.49
CA LYS A 548 29.00 -6.59 42.47
C LYS A 548 29.62 -5.45 41.64
N ALA A 549 29.51 -5.54 40.32
CA ALA A 549 29.83 -4.45 39.39
C ALA A 549 28.61 -4.17 38.51
N GLN A 550 28.31 -2.89 38.25
CA GLN A 550 27.19 -2.51 37.39
C GLN A 550 27.69 -2.15 35.99
N LEU A 551 27.12 -2.79 34.98
CA LEU A 551 27.39 -2.54 33.57
C LEU A 551 26.22 -1.79 32.93
N THR A 552 26.55 -0.82 32.06
CA THR A 552 25.59 -0.09 31.23
C THR A 552 25.91 -0.33 29.76
N ALA A 553 24.96 -0.93 29.04
CA ALA A 553 25.04 -1.22 27.62
C ALA A 553 24.04 -0.34 26.85
N ARG A 554 24.44 0.15 25.67
CA ARG A 554 23.57 0.94 24.80
C ARG A 554 23.95 0.74 23.34
N LEU A 555 22.95 0.78 22.46
CA LEU A 555 23.16 0.74 21.01
C LEU A 555 23.50 2.13 20.49
N TYR A 556 24.30 2.18 19.44
CA TYR A 556 24.67 3.40 18.71
C TYR A 556 24.63 3.14 17.22
N THR A 557 24.24 4.14 16.44
CA THR A 557 24.35 4.14 14.98
C THR A 557 25.81 4.23 14.56
N THR A 558 26.24 3.39 13.63
CA THR A 558 27.64 3.37 13.18
C THR A 558 27.99 4.56 12.27
N SER A 559 27.00 5.14 11.60
CA SER A 559 27.17 6.24 10.65
C SER A 559 27.44 7.60 11.29
N ASP A 560 26.77 7.92 12.40
CA ASP A 560 26.87 9.22 13.07
C ASP A 560 27.14 9.13 14.59
N GLY A 561 27.26 7.92 15.15
CA GLY A 561 27.60 7.69 16.55
C GLY A 561 26.52 8.14 17.54
N ARG A 562 25.29 8.37 17.07
CA ARG A 562 24.16 8.74 17.93
C ARG A 562 23.65 7.53 18.72
N PRO A 563 23.18 7.72 19.95
CA PRO A 563 22.60 6.63 20.71
C PRO A 563 21.27 6.15 20.09
N TRP A 564 21.06 4.84 20.09
CA TRP A 564 19.83 4.17 19.66
C TRP A 564 19.13 3.52 20.86
N GLY A 565 17.86 3.86 21.07
CA GLY A 565 17.05 3.36 22.18
C GLY A 565 17.56 3.76 23.58
N GLU A 566 16.95 3.14 24.59
CA GLU A 566 17.30 3.33 26.00
C GLU A 566 18.54 2.50 26.40
N PRO A 567 19.39 3.02 27.32
CA PRO A 567 20.47 2.22 27.88
C PRO A 567 19.91 1.09 28.77
N MET A 568 20.47 -0.12 28.62
CA MET A 568 20.22 -1.21 29.54
C MET A 568 21.29 -1.20 30.64
N THR A 569 20.88 -1.46 31.89
CA THR A 569 21.80 -1.59 33.03
C THR A 569 21.58 -2.92 33.70
N PHE A 570 22.67 -3.65 34.00
CA PHE A 570 22.60 -4.95 34.65
C PHE A 570 23.78 -5.16 35.62
N GLU A 571 23.55 -5.98 36.63
CA GLU A 571 24.55 -6.28 37.65
C GLU A 571 25.31 -7.57 37.32
N VAL A 572 26.63 -7.54 37.49
CA VAL A 572 27.51 -8.68 37.37
C VAL A 572 28.06 -9.02 38.75
N ASP A 573 27.75 -10.21 39.25
CA ASP A 573 28.28 -10.72 40.52
C ASP A 573 29.54 -11.54 40.27
N VAL A 574 30.69 -11.05 40.75
CA VAL A 574 31.98 -11.71 40.60
C VAL A 574 32.23 -12.62 41.79
N ALA A 575 32.05 -13.94 41.59
CA ALA A 575 32.22 -14.96 42.61
C ALA A 575 33.53 -15.75 42.41
N SER A 576 34.29 -15.97 43.48
CA SER A 576 35.43 -16.88 43.50
C SER A 576 34.97 -18.31 43.79
N VAL A 577 35.30 -19.28 42.94
CA VAL A 577 35.26 -20.70 43.37
C VAL A 577 36.43 -20.89 44.31
N SER A 578 36.15 -21.13 45.59
CA SER A 578 37.20 -21.53 46.51
C SER A 578 37.80 -22.85 46.02
N THR A 579 39.12 -22.87 45.79
CA THR A 579 39.90 -24.08 45.46
C THR A 579 39.62 -25.25 46.43
N GLY A 580 39.07 -24.95 47.62
CA GLY A 580 38.57 -25.91 48.61
C GLY A 580 37.54 -26.92 48.10
N ALA A 581 36.63 -26.54 47.20
CA ALA A 581 35.56 -27.45 46.75
C ALA A 581 36.09 -28.63 45.91
N ILE A 582 37.10 -28.39 45.06
CA ILE A 582 37.74 -29.44 44.25
C ILE A 582 38.57 -30.37 45.15
N THR A 583 39.25 -29.83 46.17
CA THR A 583 40.01 -30.65 47.12
C THR A 583 39.13 -31.53 48.01
N VAL A 584 37.92 -31.08 48.39
CA VAL A 584 37.00 -31.89 49.22
C VAL A 584 36.38 -33.03 48.40
N VAL A 585 36.04 -32.81 47.13
CA VAL A 585 35.57 -33.88 46.24
C VAL A 585 36.71 -34.85 45.91
N GLY A 586 37.91 -34.35 45.63
CA GLY A 586 39.11 -35.19 45.43
C GLY A 586 39.47 -36.02 46.66
N ALA A 587 39.43 -35.43 47.86
CA ALA A 587 39.67 -36.14 49.12
C ALA A 587 38.55 -37.16 49.43
N GLY A 588 37.30 -36.83 49.11
CA GLY A 588 36.16 -37.75 49.24
C GLY A 588 36.29 -38.96 48.33
N VAL A 589 36.63 -38.76 47.05
CA VAL A 589 36.88 -39.85 46.09
C VAL A 589 38.09 -40.68 46.50
N ALA A 590 39.18 -40.04 46.96
CA ALA A 590 40.35 -40.74 47.49
C ALA A 590 40.03 -41.60 48.73
N LEU A 591 39.20 -41.11 49.65
CA LEU A 591 38.76 -41.85 50.84
C LEU A 591 37.88 -43.05 50.47
N ILE A 592 37.01 -42.92 49.47
CA ILE A 592 36.17 -44.03 48.97
C ILE A 592 37.05 -45.11 48.33
N VAL A 593 38.05 -44.74 47.54
CA VAL A 593 39.02 -45.67 46.93
C VAL A 593 39.87 -46.36 48.01
N LEU A 594 40.30 -45.62 49.04
CA LEU A 594 41.07 -46.18 50.16
C LEU A 594 40.22 -47.18 50.98
N ALA A 595 38.95 -46.88 51.23
CA ALA A 595 38.02 -47.77 51.92
C ALA A 595 37.76 -49.06 51.11
N ALA A 596 37.66 -48.95 49.78
CA ALA A 596 37.52 -50.11 48.88
C ALA A 596 38.77 -51.00 48.88
N ALA A 597 39.97 -50.40 48.88
CA ALA A 597 41.25 -51.11 48.93
C ALA A 597 41.45 -51.87 50.25
N VAL A 598 41.08 -51.26 51.39
CA VAL A 598 41.12 -51.91 52.72
C VAL A 598 40.14 -53.08 52.80
N ARG A 599 38.92 -52.92 52.23
CA ARG A 599 37.91 -53.98 52.18
C ARG A 599 38.38 -55.18 51.34
N MET A 600 39.02 -54.95 50.18
CA MET A 600 39.63 -56.02 49.38
C MET A 600 40.78 -56.73 50.08
N ARG A 601 41.62 -56.01 50.83
CA ARG A 601 42.76 -56.59 51.54
C ARG A 601 42.31 -57.49 52.71
N ASN A 602 41.20 -57.16 53.35
CA ASN A 602 40.60 -57.98 54.41
C ASN A 602 39.84 -59.21 53.87
N VAL A 603 39.24 -59.13 52.67
CA VAL A 603 38.61 -60.28 52.00
C VAL A 603 39.65 -61.27 51.47
N ARG A 604 40.80 -60.80 50.98
CA ARG A 604 41.91 -61.70 50.56
C ARG A 604 42.54 -62.47 51.72
N ARG A 605 42.53 -61.94 52.95
CA ARG A 605 43.04 -62.66 54.15
C ARG A 605 42.11 -63.79 54.64
N ARG A 606 40.84 -63.82 54.21
CA ARG A 606 39.87 -64.87 54.58
C ARG A 606 39.77 -66.02 53.56
N ARG A 607 40.49 -65.97 52.42
CA ARG A 607 40.48 -67.01 51.38
C ARG A 607 41.80 -67.81 51.27
N ALA A 608 42.68 -67.72 52.27
CA ALA A 608 43.94 -68.48 52.35
C ALA A 608 43.92 -69.63 53.37
N ARG A 609 42.73 -70.07 53.82
CA ARG A 609 42.52 -71.34 54.52
C ARG A 609 41.33 -72.01 53.85
N GLU A 610 41.60 -73.13 53.18
CA GLU A 610 40.70 -74.15 52.60
C GLU A 610 40.79 -74.35 51.09
N GLN A 611 41.80 -75.14 50.72
CA GLN A 611 41.75 -76.25 49.73
C GLN A 611 42.65 -77.35 50.33
N PRO A 612 42.49 -78.67 50.06
CA PRO A 612 42.13 -79.32 48.76
C PRO A 612 41.30 -80.63 49.02
N PRO A 613 41.27 -81.73 48.20
CA PRO A 613 41.93 -82.06 46.93
C PRO A 613 41.05 -82.72 45.82
N ALA A 614 41.43 -82.49 44.55
CA ALA A 614 41.95 -83.45 43.56
C ALA A 614 41.03 -84.63 43.18
N GLY A 615 40.76 -84.76 41.87
CA GLY A 615 40.14 -85.96 41.31
C GLY A 615 41.03 -87.21 41.43
N PRO A 616 40.51 -88.38 41.01
CA PRO A 616 41.15 -88.96 39.83
C PRO A 616 40.17 -89.54 38.79
N HIS A 617 40.68 -89.53 37.56
CA HIS A 617 40.27 -90.28 36.35
C HIS A 617 40.01 -91.77 36.65
N THR A 618 39.29 -92.56 35.84
CA THR A 618 39.51 -93.01 34.43
C THR A 618 38.44 -94.12 34.15
N PRO A 619 38.44 -94.93 33.05
CA PRO A 619 38.34 -94.69 31.60
C PRO A 619 37.31 -95.65 30.90
N ASP A 620 37.41 -95.75 29.56
CA ASP A 620 36.93 -96.79 28.63
C ASP A 620 35.42 -96.86 28.36
N GLY A 621 34.90 -97.06 27.14
CA GLY A 621 35.46 -97.42 25.84
C GLY A 621 34.46 -98.36 25.12
N GLN A 622 34.17 -98.08 23.84
CA GLN A 622 33.45 -98.91 22.84
C GLN A 622 31.93 -99.11 23.07
N ASP A 623 31.03 -99.05 22.08
CA ASP A 623 31.09 -99.06 20.60
C ASP A 623 30.35 -97.87 19.97
#